data_AF-A0A9D2FM06-F1
#
_entry.id   AF-A0A9D2FM06-F1
#
_cell.length_a   1.000
_cell.length_b   1.000
_cell.length_c   1.000
_cell.angle_alpha   90.00
_cell.angle_beta   90.00
_cell.angle_gamma   90.00
#
_symmetry.space_group_name_H-M   'P 1'
#
loop_
_entity.id
_entity.type
_entity.pdbx_description
1 polymer ?
#
loop_
_entity_poly.entity_id
_entity_poly.type
_entity_poly.pdbx_seq_one_letter_code
_entity_poly.pdbx_strand_id
1 'polypeptide(L)'
;TTKARLEELEAEQKKLEGEIGAEQLRHPRMSRDEIVFGIERFASLDVTTHEGRQKLIDGFINSVFLYDDRIVLNFNGTREARTLTLEEVKSSGSADKPQPYE
;
A
#
# COMPACT_ATOMS: atom_id res chain seq x y z
N THR A 1 34.96 23.46 -25.94
CA THR A 1 34.94 22.66 -27.18
C THR A 1 33.60 21.95 -27.26
N THR A 2 33.13 21.60 -28.46
CA THR A 2 31.86 20.87 -28.66
C THR A 2 31.78 19.60 -27.82
N LYS A 3 32.93 18.94 -27.60
CA LYS A 3 33.07 17.75 -26.74
C LYS A 3 32.67 18.00 -25.28
N ALA A 4 33.13 19.09 -24.68
CA ALA A 4 32.81 19.40 -23.28
C ALA A 4 31.31 19.68 -23.07
N ARG A 5 30.66 20.31 -24.06
CA ARG A 5 29.21 20.53 -24.02
C ARG A 5 28.43 19.23 -24.20
N LEU A 6 28.95 18.29 -24.99
CA LEU A 6 28.34 16.97 -25.17
C LEU A 6 28.39 16.16 -23.87
N GLU A 7 29.55 16.11 -23.22
CA GLU A 7 29.75 15.40 -21.94
C GLU A 7 28.85 15.95 -20.83
N GLU A 8 28.67 17.28 -20.79
CA GLU A 8 27.77 17.93 -19.84
C GLU A 8 26.30 17.52 -20.05
N LEU A 9 25.84 17.46 -21.30
CA LEU A 9 24.48 17.06 -21.65
C LEU A 9 24.21 15.58 -21.36
N GLU A 10 25.17 14.70 -21.62
CA GLU A 10 25.05 13.26 -21.29
C GLU A 10 24.97 13.03 -19.78
N ALA A 11 25.74 13.79 -19.00
CA ALA A 11 25.68 13.74 -17.54
C ALA A 11 24.33 14.25 -17.01
N GLU A 12 23.81 15.34 -17.59
CA GLU A 12 22.49 15.90 -17.23
C GLU A 12 21.36 14.93 -17.61
N GLN A 13 21.41 14.31 -18.79
CA GLN A 13 20.44 13.29 -19.20
C GLN A 13 20.40 12.13 -18.20
N LYS A 14 21.56 11.57 -17.86
CA LYS A 14 21.64 10.43 -16.94
C LYS A 14 21.12 10.77 -15.55
N LYS A 15 21.37 12.00 -15.08
CA LYS A 15 20.82 12.52 -13.82
C LYS A 15 19.30 12.59 -13.87
N LEU A 16 18.74 13.19 -14.93
CA LEU A 16 17.28 13.33 -15.11
C LEU A 16 16.59 11.96 -15.22
N GLU A 17 17.16 11.01 -15.95
CA GLU A 17 16.65 9.64 -16.05
C GLU A 17 16.60 8.95 -14.68
N GLY A 18 17.65 9.13 -13.86
CA GLY A 18 17.69 8.64 -12.48
C GLY A 18 16.63 9.27 -11.59
N GLU A 19 16.44 10.58 -11.68
CA GLU A 19 15.41 11.31 -10.93
C GLU A 19 13.99 10.89 -11.34
N ILE A 20 13.73 10.72 -12.64
CA ILE A 20 12.45 10.23 -13.16
C ILE A 20 12.17 8.80 -12.67
N GLY A 21 13.17 7.91 -12.72
CA GLY A 21 13.01 6.54 -12.22
C GLY A 21 12.69 6.49 -10.72
N ALA A 22 13.39 7.30 -9.92
CA ALA A 22 13.10 7.44 -8.50
C ALA A 22 11.70 7.99 -8.24
N GLU A 23 11.25 8.98 -9.01
CA GLU A 23 9.92 9.58 -8.89
C GLU A 23 8.81 8.60 -9.28
N GLN A 24 8.99 7.81 -10.34
CA GLN A 24 8.04 6.75 -10.73
C GLN A 24 7.90 5.67 -9.66
N LEU A 25 8.98 5.35 -8.95
CA LEU A 25 8.96 4.39 -7.84
C LEU A 25 8.20 4.95 -6.62
N ARG A 26 8.32 6.27 -6.38
CA ARG A 26 7.61 6.97 -5.29
C ARG A 26 6.14 7.22 -5.61
N HIS A 27 5.82 7.41 -6.88
CA HIS A 27 4.48 7.67 -7.39
C HIS A 27 4.22 6.73 -8.57
N PRO A 28 3.83 5.46 -8.30
CA PRO A 28 3.42 4.56 -9.36
C PRO A 28 2.34 5.27 -10.18
N ARG A 29 2.60 5.41 -11.49
CA ARG A 29 1.66 6.04 -12.42
C ARG A 29 0.45 5.12 -12.58
N MET A 30 -0.51 5.24 -11.68
CA MET A 30 -1.83 4.68 -11.87
C MET A 30 -2.53 5.44 -12.99
N SER A 31 -3.10 4.71 -13.93
CA SER A 31 -3.98 5.26 -14.95
C SER A 31 -5.25 5.82 -14.31
N ARG A 32 -5.88 6.79 -14.99
CA ARG A 32 -7.15 7.38 -14.54
C ARG A 32 -8.22 6.30 -14.32
N ASP A 33 -8.24 5.30 -15.19
CA ASP A 33 -9.21 4.21 -15.14
C ASP A 33 -8.98 3.29 -13.93
N GLU A 34 -7.72 3.04 -13.54
CA GLU A 34 -7.40 2.30 -12.30
C GLU A 34 -7.82 3.07 -11.04
N ILE A 35 -7.63 4.40 -11.03
CA ILE A 35 -8.05 5.26 -9.91
C ILE A 35 -9.59 5.27 -9.80
N VAL A 36 -10.30 5.46 -10.91
CA VAL A 36 -11.76 5.46 -10.96
C VAL A 36 -12.30 4.09 -10.55
N PHE A 37 -11.73 3.01 -11.09
CA PHE A 37 -12.10 1.64 -10.74
C PHE A 37 -11.92 1.37 -9.23
N GLY A 38 -10.82 1.82 -8.65
CA GLY A 38 -10.59 1.73 -7.20
C GLY A 38 -11.67 2.46 -6.41
N ILE A 39 -11.96 3.72 -6.76
CA ILE A 39 -12.97 4.54 -6.07
C ILE A 39 -14.38 3.93 -6.19
N GLU A 40 -14.79 3.46 -7.36
CA GLU A 40 -16.09 2.81 -7.58
C GLU A 40 -16.22 1.49 -6.80
N ARG A 41 -15.14 0.71 -6.73
CA ARG A 41 -15.07 -0.52 -5.92
C ARG A 41 -15.20 -0.23 -4.43
N PHE A 42 -14.63 0.87 -3.95
CA PHE A 42 -14.80 1.29 -2.56
C PHE A 42 -16.20 1.84 -2.26
N ALA A 43 -16.79 2.58 -3.20
CA ALA A 43 -18.13 3.14 -3.03
C ALA A 43 -19.22 2.04 -2.92
N SER A 44 -18.98 0.86 -3.50
CA SER A 44 -19.89 -0.29 -3.49
C SER A 44 -19.50 -1.37 -2.47
N LEU A 45 -18.56 -1.07 -1.55
CA LEU A 45 -17.99 -2.06 -0.65
C LEU A 45 -18.91 -2.41 0.52
N ASP A 46 -19.28 -3.69 0.65
CA ASP A 46 -20.01 -4.23 1.81
C ASP A 46 -19.08 -4.97 2.78
N VAL A 47 -18.73 -4.30 3.89
CA VAL A 47 -17.83 -4.84 4.94
C VAL A 47 -18.45 -5.96 5.79
N THR A 48 -19.75 -6.24 5.64
CA THR A 48 -20.40 -7.39 6.30
C THR A 48 -20.03 -8.70 5.60
N THR A 49 -19.65 -8.63 4.32
CA THR A 49 -19.18 -9.79 3.54
C THR A 49 -17.68 -10.02 3.69
N HIS A 50 -17.25 -11.28 3.56
CA HIS A 50 -15.82 -11.61 3.53
C HIS A 50 -15.10 -10.90 2.38
N GLU A 51 -15.69 -10.91 1.18
CA GLU A 51 -15.12 -10.29 -0.01
C GLU A 51 -14.92 -8.77 0.16
N GLY A 52 -15.89 -8.08 0.77
CA GLY A 52 -15.76 -6.66 1.04
C GLY A 52 -14.71 -6.35 2.10
N ARG A 53 -14.58 -7.17 3.16
CA ARG A 53 -13.48 -7.03 4.12
C ARG A 53 -12.11 -7.24 3.48
N GLN A 54 -12.00 -8.24 2.61
CA GLN A 54 -10.74 -8.52 1.91
C GLN A 54 -10.35 -7.37 0.98
N LYS A 55 -11.28 -6.87 0.16
CA LYS A 55 -11.04 -5.70 -0.70
C LYS A 55 -10.67 -4.44 0.09
N LEU A 56 -11.23 -4.24 1.30
CA LEU A 56 -10.82 -3.15 2.18
C LEU A 56 -9.35 -3.27 2.58
N ILE A 57 -8.95 -4.49 2.98
CA ILE A 57 -7.57 -4.79 3.39
C ILE A 57 -6.63 -4.58 2.20
N ASP A 58 -6.94 -5.14 1.03
CA ASP A 58 -6.09 -5.07 -0.17
C ASP A 58 -5.81 -3.63 -0.61
N GLY A 59 -6.78 -2.72 -0.43
CA GLY A 59 -6.61 -1.34 -0.87
C GLY A 59 -6.01 -0.40 0.19
N PHE A 60 -6.22 -0.66 1.48
CA PHE A 60 -5.72 0.23 2.55
C PHE A 60 -4.50 -0.27 3.30
N ILE A 61 -4.18 -1.57 3.26
CA ILE A 61 -3.01 -2.13 3.95
C ILE A 61 -1.86 -2.31 2.96
N ASN A 62 -0.72 -1.71 3.26
CA ASN A 62 0.52 -1.87 2.50
C ASN A 62 1.30 -3.10 2.96
N SER A 63 1.40 -3.32 4.27
CA SER A 63 2.11 -4.47 4.84
C SER A 63 1.66 -4.76 6.27
N VAL A 64 1.82 -6.03 6.66
CA VAL A 64 1.56 -6.53 8.01
C VAL A 64 2.82 -7.20 8.53
N PHE A 65 3.27 -6.77 9.71
CA PHE A 65 4.36 -7.42 10.42
C PHE A 65 3.82 -8.08 11.69
N LEU A 66 4.07 -9.39 11.81
CA LEU A 66 3.67 -10.19 12.95
C LEU A 66 4.87 -10.41 13.87
N TYR A 67 4.68 -10.14 15.15
CA TYR A 67 5.61 -10.42 16.24
C TYR A 67 4.91 -11.31 17.27
N ASP A 68 5.68 -11.83 18.23
CA ASP A 68 5.15 -12.72 19.28
C ASP A 68 4.09 -12.04 20.16
N ASP A 69 4.18 -10.72 20.36
CA ASP A 69 3.35 -9.93 21.28
C ASP A 69 2.47 -8.87 20.60
N ARG A 70 2.71 -8.58 19.31
CA ARG A 70 2.06 -7.48 18.60
C ARG A 70 1.98 -7.69 17.09
N ILE A 71 1.08 -6.92 16.48
CA ILE A 71 0.92 -6.80 15.03
C ILE A 71 1.16 -5.34 14.64
N VAL A 72 1.95 -5.09 13.60
CA VAL A 72 2.17 -3.76 13.04
C VAL A 72 1.55 -3.68 11.66
N LEU A 73 0.58 -2.79 11.48
CA LEU A 73 -0.12 -2.52 10.24
C LEU A 73 0.40 -1.23 9.62
N ASN A 74 0.86 -1.28 8.37
CA ASN A 74 1.21 -0.10 7.59
C ASN A 74 0.12 0.18 6.58
N PHE A 75 -0.35 1.43 6.52
CA PHE A 75 -1.44 1.82 5.64
C PHE A 75 -0.92 2.44 4.35
N ASN A 76 -1.68 2.25 3.27
CA ASN A 76 -1.50 3.00 2.04
C ASN A 76 -1.89 4.46 2.28
N GLY A 77 -1.05 5.41 1.83
CA GLY A 77 -1.37 6.85 1.83
C GLY A 77 -0.97 7.64 3.09
N THR A 78 -0.52 6.99 4.16
CA THR A 78 0.07 7.67 5.33
C THR A 78 1.46 7.11 5.63
N ARG A 79 2.28 7.88 6.37
CA ARG A 79 3.55 7.38 6.93
C ARG A 79 3.37 6.71 8.29
N GLU A 80 2.13 6.55 8.72
CA GLU A 80 1.80 6.09 10.07
C GLU A 80 1.59 4.58 10.08
N ALA A 81 2.22 3.93 11.06
CA ALA A 81 2.01 2.53 11.34
C ALA A 81 1.15 2.39 12.60
N ARG A 82 0.16 1.50 12.57
CA ARG A 82 -0.62 1.17 13.76
C ARG A 82 -0.07 -0.12 14.36
N THR A 83 0.33 -0.06 15.61
CA THR A 83 0.70 -1.24 16.39
C THR A 83 -0.52 -1.67 17.20
N LEU A 84 -0.87 -2.95 17.12
CA LEU A 84 -1.91 -3.59 17.90
C LEU A 84 -1.30 -4.65 18.80
N THR A 85 -1.61 -4.61 20.08
CA THR A 85 -1.23 -5.66 21.02
C THR A 85 -2.15 -6.88 20.89
N LEU A 86 -1.67 -8.05 21.32
CA LEU A 86 -2.49 -9.27 21.35
C LEU A 86 -3.78 -9.12 22.15
N GLU A 87 -3.78 -8.32 23.22
CA GLU A 87 -4.96 -8.05 24.06
C GLU A 87 -6.01 -7.23 23.30
N GLU A 88 -5.58 -6.18 22.59
CA GLU A 88 -6.48 -5.37 21.76
C GLU A 88 -7.12 -6.22 20.65
N VAL A 89 -6.34 -7.06 19.99
CA VAL A 89 -6.86 -7.98 18.95
C VAL A 89 -7.92 -8.92 19.54
N LYS A 90 -7.64 -9.53 20.69
CA LYS A 90 -8.59 -10.42 21.39
C LYS A 90 -9.86 -9.71 21.84
N SER A 91 -9.74 -8.46 22.29
CA SER A 91 -10.89 -7.66 22.73
C SER A 91 -11.77 -7.19 21.58
N SER A 92 -11.18 -7.01 20.39
CA SER A 92 -11.91 -6.59 19.18
C SER A 92 -12.71 -7.73 18.53
N GLY A 93 -12.43 -8.99 18.90
CA GLY A 93 -13.10 -10.19 18.39
C GLY A 93 -14.44 -10.48 19.09
N SER A 94 -15.45 -9.65 18.87
CA SER A 94 -16.85 -9.99 19.16
C SER A 94 -17.61 -10.38 17.88
N ALA A 95 -17.22 -11.46 17.20
CA ALA A 95 -18.10 -12.28 16.35
C ALA A 95 -17.33 -13.47 15.74
N ASP A 96 -17.93 -14.64 15.92
CA ASP A 96 -17.76 -15.90 15.19
C ASP A 96 -16.41 -16.64 15.30
N LYS A 97 -16.36 -17.57 16.25
CA LYS A 97 -15.35 -18.63 16.27
C LYS A 97 -15.69 -19.61 15.14
N PRO A 98 -14.83 -19.84 14.14
CA PRO A 98 -15.03 -20.98 13.24
C PRO A 98 -14.96 -22.27 14.07
N GLN A 99 -16.00 -23.09 13.98
CA GLN A 99 -16.01 -24.40 14.64
C GLN A 99 -14.87 -25.26 14.11
N PRO A 100 -14.18 -26.05 14.96
CA PRO A 100 -13.15 -26.97 14.53
C PRO A 100 -13.75 -28.01 13.57
N TYR A 101 -13.06 -28.27 12.46
CA TYR A 101 -13.34 -29.47 11.67
C TYR A 101 -12.93 -30.69 12.50
N GLU A 102 -13.88 -31.63 12.68
CA GLU A 102 -13.60 -32.98 13.18
C GLU A 102 -12.89 -33.82 12.10
#